data_AF-A0A7C4VXJ3-F1
#
_entry.id   AF-A0A7C4VXJ3-F1
#
_cell.length_a   1.000
_cell.length_b   1.000
_cell.length_c   1.000
_cell.angle_alpha   90.00
_cell.angle_beta   90.00
_cell.angle_gamma   90.00
#
_symmetry.space_group_name_H-M   'P 1'
#
loop_
_entity.id
_entity.type
_entity.pdbx_description
1 polymer ?
#
loop_
_entity_poly.entity_id
_entity_poly.type
_entity_poly.pdbx_seq_one_letter_code
_entity_poly.pdbx_strand_id
1 'polypeptide(L)'
;MYVGGISLDSTVPLGLVLTWSVEDLIDEYIRPARAILNGSEVNLDPLSNTGEIEIPGVGVFEYFVSDGIRTMLKTFNGSSELIEYTLRYKGHLEIMRSLKKIGLLSYDSLNIDGVKIKMNILTAKILNKIMVRNVPDRVVMYIEAFSNSNIHRKFIMDLCYDFNLNITAMAKTTGFTQSSIAKMVIDNIIVDKGLLPPEFIGINLKYFEVFKRLIDDRGLKFLELP
;
A
#
# COMPACT_ATOMS: atom_id res chain seq x y z
N MET A 1 -1.45 3.96 -9.34
CA MET A 1 -0.34 3.38 -8.55
C MET A 1 -0.78 2.04 -8.00
N TYR A 2 0.09 1.04 -7.99
CA TYR A 2 -0.20 -0.31 -7.51
C TYR A 2 0.83 -0.68 -6.44
N VAL A 3 0.37 -1.10 -5.25
CA VAL A 3 1.26 -1.39 -4.12
C VAL A 3 0.81 -2.67 -3.41
N GLY A 4 1.73 -3.53 -2.99
CA GLY A 4 1.39 -4.70 -2.18
C GLY A 4 2.53 -5.12 -1.27
N GLY A 5 2.25 -5.22 0.03
CA GLY A 5 3.03 -6.03 0.95
C GLY A 5 2.38 -7.40 1.06
N ILE A 6 3.02 -8.43 0.52
CA ILE A 6 2.49 -9.78 0.38
C ILE A 6 3.48 -10.80 0.96
N SER A 7 3.01 -12.01 1.26
CA SER A 7 3.90 -13.11 1.59
C SER A 7 4.72 -13.53 0.38
N LEU A 8 5.94 -14.03 0.58
CA LEU A 8 6.69 -14.67 -0.49
C LEU A 8 6.04 -16.01 -0.90
N ASP A 9 5.44 -16.70 0.08
CA ASP A 9 4.63 -17.91 -0.12
C ASP A 9 3.15 -17.53 -0.23
N SER A 10 2.57 -17.70 -1.42
CA SER A 10 1.16 -17.39 -1.69
C SER A 10 0.17 -18.34 -1.03
N THR A 11 0.63 -19.48 -0.50
CA THR A 11 -0.23 -20.50 0.12
C THR A 11 -0.57 -20.20 1.57
N VAL A 12 0.13 -19.24 2.21
CA VAL A 12 -0.22 -18.78 3.54
C VAL A 12 -1.61 -18.13 3.54
N PRO A 13 -2.32 -18.08 4.69
CA PRO A 13 -3.66 -17.50 4.75
C PRO A 13 -3.72 -16.09 4.15
N LEU A 14 -4.65 -15.93 3.20
CA LEU A 14 -4.85 -14.71 2.40
C LEU A 14 -3.63 -14.24 1.58
N GLY A 15 -2.54 -15.02 1.54
CA GLY A 15 -1.29 -14.66 0.87
C GLY A 15 -0.54 -13.51 1.55
N LEU A 16 -0.76 -13.29 2.85
CA LEU A 16 -0.29 -12.12 3.59
C LEU A 16 0.53 -12.48 4.83
N VAL A 17 1.50 -11.64 5.14
CA VAL A 17 2.24 -11.65 6.42
C VAL A 17 1.73 -10.49 7.26
N LEU A 18 1.24 -10.78 8.46
CA LEU A 18 0.80 -9.72 9.37
C LEU A 18 1.99 -8.96 9.94
N THR A 19 2.22 -7.76 9.42
CA THR A 19 3.17 -6.80 9.96
C THR A 19 2.49 -5.61 10.66
N TRP A 20 1.16 -5.52 10.60
CA TRP A 20 0.31 -4.53 11.30
C TRP A 20 -0.97 -5.18 11.87
N SER A 21 -1.92 -4.37 12.34
CA SER A 21 -3.16 -4.84 12.97
C SER A 21 -4.09 -5.51 11.95
N VAL A 22 -4.80 -6.56 12.37
CA VAL A 22 -5.77 -7.25 11.50
C VAL A 22 -7.03 -6.40 11.34
N GLU A 23 -7.34 -5.60 12.35
CA GLU A 23 -8.42 -4.62 12.32
C GLU A 23 -8.23 -3.62 11.17
N ASP A 24 -7.03 -3.07 11.00
CA ASP A 24 -6.73 -2.15 9.89
C ASP A 24 -6.77 -2.87 8.54
N LEU A 25 -6.29 -4.13 8.47
CA LEU A 25 -6.44 -4.96 7.27
C LEU A 25 -7.92 -5.13 6.88
N ILE A 26 -8.78 -5.43 7.85
CA ILE A 26 -10.23 -5.53 7.61
C ILE A 26 -10.80 -4.19 7.15
N ASP A 27 -10.34 -3.09 7.75
CA ASP A 27 -10.81 -1.73 7.43
C ASP A 27 -10.54 -1.34 5.97
N GLU A 28 -9.47 -1.88 5.33
CA GLU A 28 -9.17 -1.65 3.91
C GLU A 28 -10.31 -2.10 2.97
N TYR A 29 -11.14 -3.05 3.39
CA TYR A 29 -12.24 -3.58 2.58
C TYR A 29 -13.60 -2.97 2.92
N ILE A 30 -13.66 -2.15 3.99
CA ILE A 30 -14.89 -1.52 4.49
C ILE A 30 -14.87 -0.02 4.20
N ARG A 31 -13.77 0.66 4.56
CA ARG A 31 -13.65 2.11 4.47
C ARG A 31 -13.55 2.54 3.01
N PRO A 32 -14.37 3.50 2.54
CA PRO A 32 -14.24 4.03 1.19
C PRO A 32 -12.83 4.53 0.88
N ALA A 33 -12.33 4.20 -0.30
CA ALA A 33 -11.07 4.69 -0.81
C ALA A 33 -11.27 6.03 -1.53
N ARG A 34 -10.39 6.99 -1.27
CA ARG A 34 -10.43 8.29 -1.95
C ARG A 34 -9.50 8.26 -3.15
N ALA A 35 -9.96 8.87 -4.24
CA ALA A 35 -9.20 9.02 -5.47
C ALA A 35 -9.56 10.36 -6.13
N ILE A 36 -8.76 10.81 -7.10
CA ILE A 36 -9.17 11.85 -8.05
C ILE A 36 -9.50 11.15 -9.36
N LEU A 37 -10.73 11.32 -9.85
CA LEU A 37 -11.16 10.86 -11.17
C LEU A 37 -11.82 12.04 -11.90
N ASN A 38 -11.49 12.24 -13.17
CA ASN A 38 -11.96 13.39 -13.97
C ASN A 38 -11.72 14.75 -13.28
N GLY A 39 -10.59 14.88 -12.57
CA GLY A 39 -10.20 16.11 -11.87
C GLY A 39 -10.98 16.40 -10.58
N SER A 40 -11.79 15.46 -10.08
CA SER A 40 -12.56 15.63 -8.84
C SER A 40 -12.27 14.51 -7.83
N GLU A 41 -12.22 14.85 -6.55
CA GLU A 41 -12.12 13.85 -5.48
C GLU A 41 -13.41 13.02 -5.41
N VAL A 42 -13.27 11.69 -5.38
CA VAL A 42 -14.35 10.72 -5.29
C VAL A 42 -14.09 9.72 -4.17
N ASN A 43 -15.17 9.17 -3.59
CA ASN A 43 -15.11 8.05 -2.67
C ASN A 43 -15.56 6.78 -3.40
N LEU A 44 -14.75 5.74 -3.35
CA LEU A 44 -14.98 4.47 -4.03
C LEU A 44 -15.10 3.34 -3.01
N ASP A 45 -16.05 2.43 -3.21
CA ASP A 45 -16.04 1.17 -2.45
C ASP A 45 -14.77 0.37 -2.81
N PRO A 46 -13.97 -0.09 -1.84
CA PRO A 46 -12.74 -0.82 -2.11
C PRO A 46 -12.92 -2.03 -3.04
N LEU A 47 -14.08 -2.69 -3.00
CA LEU A 47 -14.36 -3.89 -3.79
C LEU A 47 -15.19 -3.63 -5.05
N SER A 48 -15.51 -2.36 -5.39
CA SER A 48 -16.20 -2.01 -6.63
C SER A 48 -15.26 -1.79 -7.82
N ASN A 49 -14.05 -1.28 -7.57
CA ASN A 49 -13.04 -1.07 -8.59
C ASN A 49 -11.86 -2.03 -8.39
N THR A 50 -11.92 -3.16 -9.08
CA THR A 50 -10.98 -4.27 -8.96
C THR A 50 -10.63 -4.84 -10.33
N GLY A 51 -9.47 -5.48 -10.45
CA GLY A 51 -9.13 -6.22 -11.66
C GLY A 51 -7.94 -7.16 -11.44
N GLU A 52 -7.37 -7.62 -12.54
CA GLU A 52 -6.09 -8.31 -12.56
C GLU A 52 -5.08 -7.44 -13.33
N ILE A 53 -3.84 -7.42 -12.87
CA ILE A 53 -2.73 -6.75 -13.56
C ILE A 53 -1.57 -7.72 -13.69
N GLU A 54 -1.01 -7.80 -14.90
CA GLU A 54 0.29 -8.42 -15.14
C GLU A 54 1.37 -7.34 -15.06
N ILE A 55 2.28 -7.50 -14.10
CA ILE A 55 3.43 -6.60 -13.93
C ILE A 55 4.66 -7.29 -14.54
N PRO A 56 5.28 -6.74 -15.60
CA PRO A 56 6.38 -7.37 -16.30
C PRO A 56 7.53 -7.77 -15.37
N GLY A 57 7.94 -9.04 -15.44
CA GLY A 57 9.03 -9.59 -14.63
C GLY A 57 8.69 -9.84 -13.15
N VAL A 58 7.48 -9.52 -12.70
CA VAL A 58 7.08 -9.64 -11.28
C VAL A 58 5.96 -10.67 -11.08
N GLY A 59 4.95 -10.67 -11.95
CA GLY A 59 3.86 -11.65 -11.93
C GLY A 59 2.47 -11.04 -12.15
N VAL A 60 1.45 -11.87 -11.95
CA VAL A 60 0.04 -11.50 -12.08
C VAL A 60 -0.59 -11.35 -10.70
N PHE A 61 -1.29 -10.25 -10.48
CA PHE A 61 -1.93 -9.91 -9.21
C PHE A 61 -3.37 -9.49 -9.41
N GLU A 62 -4.20 -9.78 -8.42
CA GLU A 62 -5.46 -9.07 -8.24
C GLU A 62 -5.19 -7.69 -7.64
N TYR A 63 -5.97 -6.70 -8.04
CA TYR A 63 -5.90 -5.36 -7.46
C TYR A 63 -7.28 -4.85 -7.06
N PHE A 64 -7.31 -4.02 -6.03
CA PHE A 64 -8.51 -3.31 -5.56
C PHE A 64 -8.15 -1.91 -5.09
N VAL A 65 -9.08 -0.96 -5.17
CA VAL A 65 -8.79 0.45 -4.82
C VAL A 65 -8.57 0.62 -3.31
N SER A 66 -7.52 1.37 -2.94
CA SER A 66 -7.13 1.62 -1.54
C SER A 66 -6.86 3.10 -1.26
N ASP A 67 -7.04 3.52 -0.01
CA ASP A 67 -6.89 4.92 0.43
C ASP A 67 -5.45 5.27 0.87
N GLY A 68 -4.41 4.84 0.14
CA GLY A 68 -3.02 5.11 0.53
C GLY A 68 -2.44 6.43 0.03
N ILE A 69 -3.05 7.08 -0.95
CA ILE A 69 -2.57 8.38 -1.50
C ILE A 69 -2.68 9.56 -0.51
N ARG A 70 -3.59 9.50 0.48
CA ARG A 70 -3.66 10.43 1.63
C ARG A 70 -3.46 11.91 1.28
N THR A 71 -2.30 12.50 1.60
CA THR A 71 -2.00 13.93 1.38
C THR A 71 -1.80 14.28 -0.08
N MET A 72 -1.46 13.30 -0.94
CA MET A 72 -1.30 13.49 -2.37
C MET A 72 -2.59 14.00 -3.04
N LEU A 73 -3.77 13.68 -2.49
CA LEU A 73 -5.05 14.26 -2.95
C LEU A 73 -5.05 15.79 -2.91
N LYS A 74 -4.39 16.37 -1.90
CA LYS A 74 -4.25 17.83 -1.76
C LYS A 74 -3.09 18.35 -2.60
N THR A 75 -1.96 17.66 -2.57
CA THR A 75 -0.74 18.11 -3.25
C THR A 75 -0.87 18.05 -4.79
N PHE A 76 -1.60 17.07 -5.31
CA PHE A 76 -1.83 16.86 -6.74
C PHE A 76 -3.30 17.05 -7.13
N ASN A 77 -3.99 17.99 -6.50
CA ASN A 77 -5.42 18.27 -6.74
C ASN A 77 -5.77 18.73 -8.17
N GLY A 78 -4.77 19.11 -8.98
CA GLY A 78 -4.93 19.49 -10.39
C GLY A 78 -4.80 18.33 -11.38
N SER A 79 -4.53 17.10 -10.92
CA SER A 79 -4.43 15.93 -11.78
C SER A 79 -5.81 15.50 -12.29
N SER A 80 -5.91 15.04 -13.53
CA SER A 80 -7.14 14.43 -14.06
C SER A 80 -7.45 13.10 -13.37
N GLU A 81 -6.42 12.33 -13.03
CA GLU A 81 -6.52 11.05 -12.34
C GLU A 81 -5.40 10.89 -11.30
N LEU A 82 -5.78 10.45 -10.10
CA LEU A 82 -4.85 10.00 -9.06
C LEU A 82 -5.54 8.90 -8.25
N ILE A 83 -5.06 7.67 -8.41
CA ILE A 83 -5.64 6.50 -7.74
C ILE A 83 -4.54 5.51 -7.33
N GLU A 84 -4.76 4.88 -6.19
CA GLU A 84 -3.95 3.77 -5.71
C GLU A 84 -4.78 2.50 -5.63
N TYR A 85 -4.13 1.41 -6.00
CA TYR A 85 -4.64 0.07 -5.88
C TYR A 85 -3.70 -0.77 -5.02
N THR A 86 -4.29 -1.60 -4.18
CA THR A 86 -3.58 -2.60 -3.39
C THR A 86 -3.53 -3.93 -4.14
N LEU A 87 -2.34 -4.54 -4.21
CA LEU A 87 -2.08 -5.82 -4.88
C LEU A 87 -2.26 -7.00 -3.90
N ARG A 88 -2.86 -8.08 -4.41
CA ARG A 88 -3.03 -9.37 -3.71
C ARG A 88 -2.85 -10.52 -4.69
N TYR A 89 -2.56 -11.72 -4.15
CA TYR A 89 -2.57 -12.94 -4.96
C TYR A 89 -3.98 -13.28 -5.45
N LYS A 90 -4.05 -13.98 -6.58
CA LYS A 90 -5.30 -14.47 -7.18
C LYS A 90 -6.11 -15.30 -6.19
N GLY A 91 -7.43 -15.11 -6.18
CA GLY A 91 -8.39 -15.74 -5.27
C GLY A 91 -8.62 -14.95 -3.97
N HIS A 92 -7.79 -13.96 -3.67
CA HIS A 92 -7.94 -13.16 -2.45
C HIS A 92 -9.24 -12.35 -2.46
N LEU A 93 -9.56 -11.69 -3.57
CA LEU A 93 -10.75 -10.83 -3.67
C LEU A 93 -12.05 -11.63 -3.63
N GLU A 94 -12.05 -12.88 -4.11
CA GLU A 94 -13.20 -13.77 -4.00
C GLU A 94 -13.55 -14.07 -2.53
N ILE A 95 -12.52 -14.35 -1.72
CA ILE A 95 -12.66 -14.54 -0.26
C ILE A 95 -13.23 -13.26 0.38
N MET A 96 -12.64 -12.10 0.08
CA MET A 96 -13.07 -10.84 0.68
C MET A 96 -14.49 -10.45 0.27
N ARG A 97 -14.87 -10.67 -0.99
CA ARG A 97 -16.25 -10.48 -1.45
C ARG A 97 -17.23 -11.39 -0.74
N SER A 98 -16.86 -12.64 -0.53
CA SER A 98 -17.68 -13.62 0.20
C SER A 98 -17.90 -13.16 1.64
N LEU A 99 -16.84 -12.73 2.34
CA LEU A 99 -16.92 -12.19 3.71
C LEU A 99 -17.79 -10.92 3.77
N LYS A 100 -17.65 -10.00 2.80
CA LYS A 100 -18.49 -8.78 2.72
C LYS A 100 -19.96 -9.13 2.51
N LYS A 101 -20.26 -10.06 1.60
CA LYS A 101 -21.62 -10.47 1.25
C LYS A 101 -22.39 -11.05 2.45
N ILE A 102 -21.71 -11.73 3.36
CA ILE A 102 -22.32 -12.29 4.59
C ILE A 102 -22.25 -11.33 5.79
N GLY A 103 -21.83 -10.08 5.60
CA GLY A 103 -21.80 -9.05 6.63
C GLY A 103 -20.63 -9.14 7.61
N LEU A 104 -19.60 -9.94 7.32
CA LEU A 104 -18.41 -10.04 8.18
C LEU A 104 -17.45 -8.86 7.98
N LEU A 105 -17.49 -8.20 6.82
CA LEU A 105 -16.75 -6.96 6.54
C LEU A 105 -17.69 -5.75 6.64
N SER A 106 -18.17 -5.44 7.84
CA SER A 106 -18.99 -4.24 8.10
C SER A 106 -18.75 -3.65 9.49
N TYR A 107 -19.15 -2.39 9.67
CA TYR A 107 -19.17 -1.72 10.96
C TYR A 107 -20.43 -2.02 11.79
N ASP A 108 -21.30 -2.89 11.29
CA ASP A 108 -22.53 -3.27 11.99
C ASP A 108 -22.22 -4.04 13.27
N SER A 109 -23.25 -4.19 14.09
CA SER A 109 -23.16 -5.00 15.30
C SER A 109 -24.26 -6.05 15.32
N LEU A 110 -23.91 -7.25 15.74
CA LEU A 110 -24.82 -8.34 16.03
C LEU A 110 -25.06 -8.42 17.54
N ASN A 111 -26.30 -8.73 17.96
CA ASN A 111 -26.61 -9.02 19.36
C ASN A 111 -26.83 -10.53 19.51
N ILE A 112 -26.02 -11.17 20.34
CA ILE A 112 -26.13 -12.60 20.68
C ILE A 112 -26.28 -12.69 22.19
N ASP A 113 -27.41 -13.20 22.67
CA ASP A 113 -27.70 -13.40 24.09
C ASP A 113 -27.43 -12.16 24.96
N GLY A 114 -27.74 -10.97 24.44
CA GLY A 114 -27.55 -9.69 25.13
C GLY A 114 -26.16 -9.07 24.96
N VAL A 115 -25.22 -9.75 24.29
CA VAL A 115 -23.87 -9.24 24.02
C VAL A 115 -23.81 -8.62 22.63
N LYS A 116 -23.47 -7.32 22.58
CA LYS A 116 -23.26 -6.59 21.32
C LYS A 116 -21.85 -6.81 20.78
N ILE A 117 -21.76 -7.41 19.59
CA ILE A 117 -20.50 -7.77 18.92
C ILE A 117 -20.38 -6.97 17.63
N LYS A 118 -19.28 -6.23 17.44
CA LYS A 118 -18.99 -5.55 16.16
C LYS A 118 -18.44 -6.56 15.15
N MET A 119 -18.96 -6.54 13.93
CA MET A 119 -18.62 -7.54 12.90
C MET A 119 -17.16 -7.45 12.46
N ASN A 120 -16.66 -6.24 12.16
CA ASN A 120 -15.25 -6.03 11.81
C ASN A 120 -14.27 -6.54 12.88
N ILE A 121 -14.56 -6.31 14.17
CA ILE A 121 -13.73 -6.79 15.28
C ILE A 121 -13.80 -8.31 15.42
N LEU A 122 -14.99 -8.91 15.27
CA LEU A 122 -15.15 -10.36 15.29
C LEU A 122 -14.31 -11.00 14.17
N THR A 123 -14.46 -10.51 12.94
CA THR A 123 -13.74 -11.02 11.77
C THR A 123 -12.23 -10.87 11.93
N ALA A 124 -11.76 -9.71 12.39
CA ALA A 124 -10.34 -9.48 12.66
C ALA A 124 -9.78 -10.48 13.69
N LYS A 125 -10.52 -10.73 14.78
CA LYS A 125 -10.12 -11.71 15.81
C LYS A 125 -10.11 -13.15 15.28
N ILE A 126 -11.03 -13.52 14.40
CA ILE A 126 -11.04 -14.86 13.77
C ILE A 126 -9.84 -15.00 12.86
N LEU A 127 -9.61 -14.04 11.95
CA LEU A 127 -8.48 -14.07 11.02
C LEU A 127 -7.14 -14.06 11.75
N ASN A 128 -6.98 -13.26 12.80
CA ASN A 128 -5.71 -13.19 13.55
C ASN A 128 -5.26 -14.55 14.12
N LYS A 129 -6.15 -15.53 14.28
CA LYS A 129 -5.80 -16.89 14.73
C LYS A 129 -5.09 -17.72 13.66
N ILE A 130 -5.36 -17.46 12.38
CA ILE A 130 -4.83 -18.25 11.26
C ILE A 130 -3.68 -17.55 10.56
N MET A 131 -3.63 -16.22 10.65
CA MET A 131 -2.64 -15.43 9.93
C MET A 131 -1.22 -15.66 10.45
N VAL A 132 -0.27 -15.68 9.51
CA VAL A 132 1.14 -15.93 9.79
C VAL A 132 1.90 -14.64 10.13
N ARG A 133 2.95 -14.78 10.92
CA ARG A 133 3.88 -13.72 11.33
C ARG A 133 5.31 -14.24 11.17
N ASN A 134 6.27 -13.34 10.97
CA ASN A 134 7.70 -13.66 10.88
C ASN A 134 8.06 -14.68 9.79
N VAL A 135 7.33 -14.68 8.66
CA VAL A 135 7.70 -15.43 7.46
C VAL A 135 8.21 -14.46 6.39
N PRO A 136 8.99 -14.94 5.40
CA PRO A 136 9.46 -14.11 4.31
C PRO A 136 8.32 -13.40 3.57
N ASP A 137 8.44 -12.10 3.39
CA ASP A 137 7.50 -11.25 2.67
C ASP A 137 8.14 -10.63 1.42
N ARG A 138 7.32 -9.92 0.66
CA ARG A 138 7.68 -9.20 -0.56
C ARG A 138 6.89 -7.90 -0.64
N VAL A 139 7.54 -6.82 -1.04
CA VAL A 139 6.92 -5.54 -1.35
C VAL A 139 7.04 -5.30 -2.85
N VAL A 140 5.90 -5.11 -3.50
CA VAL A 140 5.81 -4.70 -4.91
C VAL A 140 5.18 -3.32 -4.97
N MET A 141 5.82 -2.39 -5.66
CA MET A 141 5.28 -1.07 -5.98
C MET A 141 5.47 -0.81 -7.46
N TYR A 142 4.38 -0.63 -8.19
CA TYR A 142 4.36 -0.33 -9.62
C TYR A 142 3.60 0.97 -9.86
N ILE A 143 4.26 1.92 -10.53
CA ILE A 143 3.75 3.28 -10.75
C ILE A 143 3.69 3.52 -12.24
N GLU A 144 2.52 3.93 -12.74
CA GLU A 144 2.36 4.51 -14.06
C GLU A 144 2.06 6.00 -13.90
N ALA A 145 2.79 6.84 -14.60
CA ALA A 145 2.63 8.29 -14.59
C ALA A 145 2.49 8.81 -16.02
N PHE A 146 1.43 9.59 -16.24
CA PHE A 146 1.11 10.22 -17.51
C PHE A 146 1.15 11.74 -17.34
N SER A 147 1.66 12.45 -18.33
CA SER A 147 1.63 13.91 -18.40
C SER A 147 0.76 14.40 -19.54
N ASN A 148 0.28 15.64 -19.44
CA ASN A 148 -0.45 16.31 -20.53
C ASN A 148 0.40 16.52 -21.79
N SER A 149 1.73 16.38 -21.69
CA SER A 149 2.66 16.43 -22.82
C SER A 149 2.93 15.05 -23.43
N ASN A 150 2.04 14.08 -23.21
CA ASN A 150 2.13 12.70 -23.70
C ASN A 150 3.39 11.93 -23.25
N ILE A 151 4.03 12.35 -22.17
CA ILE A 151 5.08 11.56 -21.51
C ILE A 151 4.40 10.49 -20.67
N HIS A 152 4.77 9.23 -20.90
CA HIS A 152 4.37 8.08 -20.10
C HIS A 152 5.63 7.47 -19.49
N ARG A 153 5.65 7.33 -18.16
CA ARG A 153 6.74 6.70 -17.41
C ARG A 153 6.21 5.62 -16.51
N LYS A 154 6.99 4.55 -16.39
CA LYS A 154 6.68 3.40 -15.55
C LYS A 154 7.82 3.15 -14.60
N PHE A 155 7.51 2.93 -13.33
CA PHE A 155 8.50 2.63 -12.30
C PHE A 155 8.10 1.39 -11.52
N ILE A 156 9.10 0.62 -11.13
CA ILE A 156 8.91 -0.56 -10.31
C ILE A 156 9.91 -0.65 -9.17
N MET A 157 9.43 -1.03 -8.00
CA MET A 157 10.22 -1.55 -6.90
C MET A 157 9.67 -2.93 -6.57
N ASP A 158 10.54 -3.92 -6.58
CA ASP A 158 10.23 -5.29 -6.22
C ASP A 158 11.29 -5.77 -5.24
N LEU A 159 10.90 -5.93 -3.97
CA LEU A 159 11.81 -6.21 -2.87
C LEU A 159 11.31 -7.43 -2.12
N CYS A 160 12.14 -8.46 -2.02
CA CYS A 160 11.91 -9.62 -1.16
C CYS A 160 12.52 -9.43 0.22
N TYR A 161 12.13 -10.31 1.15
CA TYR A 161 12.75 -10.47 2.45
C TYR A 161 14.29 -10.44 2.37
N ASP A 162 14.92 -9.69 3.28
CA ASP A 162 16.37 -9.58 3.33
C ASP A 162 16.95 -10.64 4.29
N PHE A 163 17.42 -11.75 3.74
CA PHE A 163 18.01 -12.85 4.51
C PHE A 163 19.34 -12.49 5.17
N ASN A 164 20.07 -11.50 4.66
CA ASN A 164 21.35 -11.10 5.23
C ASN A 164 21.14 -10.27 6.51
N LEU A 165 20.16 -9.37 6.47
CA LEU A 165 19.79 -8.53 7.61
C LEU A 165 18.73 -9.17 8.52
N ASN A 166 18.11 -10.28 8.07
CA ASN A 166 17.00 -10.96 8.74
C ASN A 166 15.83 -10.01 9.05
N ILE A 167 15.45 -9.20 8.06
CA ILE A 167 14.34 -8.25 8.15
C ILE A 167 13.37 -8.42 6.98
N THR A 168 12.10 -8.12 7.24
CA THR A 168 11.04 -8.15 6.21
C THR A 168 11.25 -7.05 5.16
N ALA A 169 10.82 -7.30 3.92
CA ALA A 169 10.77 -6.31 2.86
C ALA A 169 9.95 -5.09 3.29
N MET A 170 8.85 -5.31 4.01
CA MET A 170 8.03 -4.23 4.58
C MET A 170 8.81 -3.40 5.60
N ALA A 171 9.49 -4.03 6.58
CA ALA A 171 10.28 -3.32 7.58
C ALA A 171 11.45 -2.57 6.94
N LYS A 172 12.10 -3.17 5.93
CA LYS A 172 13.19 -2.55 5.19
C LYS A 172 12.70 -1.30 4.45
N THR A 173 11.63 -1.42 3.67
CA THR A 173 11.07 -0.30 2.89
C THR A 173 10.62 0.86 3.78
N THR A 174 9.89 0.56 4.85
CA THR A 174 9.36 1.58 5.78
C THR A 174 10.46 2.21 6.64
N GLY A 175 11.24 1.39 7.33
CA GLY A 175 12.26 1.84 8.28
C GLY A 175 13.44 2.55 7.60
N PHE A 176 13.88 2.08 6.43
CA PHE A 176 14.98 2.73 5.71
C PHE A 176 14.54 4.03 5.04
N THR A 177 13.31 4.12 4.55
CA THR A 177 12.74 5.38 4.08
C THR A 177 12.68 6.41 5.21
N GLN A 178 12.08 6.04 6.35
CA GLN A 178 11.96 6.94 7.50
C GLN A 178 13.32 7.39 8.03
N SER A 179 14.27 6.47 8.22
CA SER A 179 15.62 6.81 8.71
C SER A 179 16.42 7.66 7.73
N SER A 180 16.24 7.47 6.42
CA SER A 180 16.89 8.30 5.40
C SER A 180 16.38 9.74 5.44
N ILE A 181 15.06 9.94 5.56
CA ILE A 181 14.47 11.27 5.72
C ILE A 181 14.93 11.91 7.03
N ALA A 182 14.93 11.17 8.13
CA ALA A 182 15.42 11.66 9.43
C ALA A 182 16.89 12.10 9.35
N LYS A 183 17.73 11.35 8.65
CA LYS A 183 19.12 11.73 8.40
C LYS A 183 19.22 13.04 7.60
N MET A 184 18.41 13.22 6.56
CA MET A 184 18.39 14.46 5.78
C MET A 184 18.00 15.68 6.63
N VAL A 185 17.12 15.51 7.62
CA VAL A 185 16.78 16.57 8.58
C VAL A 185 17.96 16.86 9.51
N ILE A 186 18.58 15.84 10.08
CA ILE A 186 19.73 15.99 11.00
C ILE A 186 20.93 16.65 10.30
N ASP A 187 21.18 16.29 9.05
CA ASP A 187 22.28 16.82 8.24
C ASP A 187 21.98 18.23 7.69
N ASN A 188 20.85 18.86 8.08
CA ASN A 188 20.37 20.15 7.56
C ASN A 188 20.24 20.19 6.02
N ILE A 189 19.95 19.06 5.39
CA ILE A 189 19.62 18.99 3.96
C ILE A 189 18.20 19.51 3.75
N ILE A 190 17.24 19.01 4.55
CA ILE A 190 15.88 19.55 4.61
C ILE A 190 15.87 20.66 5.66
N VAL A 191 15.70 21.91 5.22
CA VAL A 191 15.72 23.10 6.09
C VAL A 191 14.34 23.72 6.31
N ASP A 192 13.35 23.29 5.52
CA ASP A 192 11.97 23.73 5.62
C ASP A 192 11.37 23.36 6.98
N LYS A 193 10.48 24.21 7.48
CA LYS A 193 9.84 24.06 8.79
C LYS A 193 8.34 23.86 8.65
N GLY A 194 7.75 23.14 9.60
CA GLY A 194 6.31 22.89 9.67
C GLY A 194 5.94 21.46 9.30
N LEU A 195 4.69 21.27 8.90
CA LEU A 195 4.18 19.97 8.44
C LEU A 195 4.52 19.79 6.96
N LEU A 196 5.48 18.91 6.68
CA LEU A 196 5.94 18.62 5.32
C LEU A 196 5.52 17.20 4.92
N PRO A 197 4.54 17.05 4.02
CA PRO A 197 4.19 15.77 3.44
C PRO A 197 5.37 15.14 2.66
N PRO A 198 5.52 13.79 2.62
CA PRO A 198 6.63 13.14 1.96
C PRO A 198 6.79 13.50 0.47
N GLU A 199 5.70 13.79 -0.23
CA GLU A 199 5.74 14.15 -1.65
C GLU A 199 6.53 15.44 -1.94
N PHE A 200 6.73 16.32 -0.95
CA PHE A 200 7.59 17.51 -1.08
C PHE A 200 9.07 17.15 -1.29
N ILE A 201 9.51 16.00 -0.73
CA ILE A 201 10.87 15.50 -0.94
C ILE A 201 11.06 15.08 -2.40
N GLY A 202 10.03 14.47 -3.01
CA GLY A 202 10.05 14.06 -4.41
C GLY A 202 9.94 15.23 -5.41
N ILE A 203 9.16 16.27 -5.07
CA ILE A 203 8.98 17.45 -5.92
C ILE A 203 10.25 18.31 -5.95
N ASN A 204 10.96 18.42 -4.82
CA ASN A 204 12.22 19.16 -4.76
C ASN A 204 13.37 18.27 -5.23
N LEU A 205 13.84 18.47 -6.46
CA LEU A 205 14.90 17.64 -7.07
C LEU A 205 16.18 17.55 -6.22
N LYS A 206 16.56 18.62 -5.51
CA LYS A 206 17.73 18.58 -4.62
C LYS A 206 17.52 17.61 -3.45
N TYR A 207 16.33 17.60 -2.86
CA TYR A 207 15.99 16.66 -1.80
C TYR A 207 15.86 15.25 -2.36
N PHE A 208 15.19 15.10 -3.50
CA PHE A 208 14.97 13.83 -4.17
C PHE A 208 16.29 13.14 -4.52
N GLU A 209 17.27 13.84 -5.10
CA GLU A 209 18.57 13.26 -5.46
C GLU A 209 19.31 12.70 -4.24
N VAL A 210 19.33 13.44 -3.14
CA VAL A 210 19.97 13.00 -1.90
C VAL A 210 19.21 11.83 -1.27
N PHE A 211 17.88 11.92 -1.22
CA PHE A 211 17.02 10.86 -0.71
C PHE A 211 17.20 9.57 -1.51
N LYS A 212 17.15 9.67 -2.85
CA LYS A 212 17.33 8.55 -3.79
C LYS A 212 18.65 7.84 -3.53
N ARG A 213 19.76 8.57 -3.43
CA ARG A 213 21.07 7.98 -3.09
C ARG A 213 21.03 7.23 -1.75
N LEU A 214 20.44 7.82 -0.70
CA LEU A 214 20.36 7.20 0.62
C LEU A 214 19.56 5.89 0.61
N ILE A 215 18.46 5.82 -0.14
CA ILE A 215 17.65 4.60 -0.23
C ILE A 215 18.30 3.56 -1.17
N ASP A 216 18.93 3.99 -2.27
CA ASP A 216 19.66 3.12 -3.19
C ASP A 216 20.84 2.42 -2.48
N ASP A 217 21.60 3.15 -1.67
CA ASP A 217 22.71 2.62 -0.84
C ASP A 217 22.23 1.55 0.17
N ARG A 218 20.94 1.58 0.52
CA ARG A 218 20.29 0.60 1.40
C ARG A 218 19.57 -0.52 0.64
N GLY A 219 19.72 -0.55 -0.68
CA GLY A 219 19.14 -1.57 -1.56
C GLY A 219 17.65 -1.38 -1.85
N LEU A 220 17.09 -0.20 -1.61
CA LEU A 220 15.72 0.16 -2.02
C LEU A 220 15.78 0.84 -3.40
N LYS A 221 15.74 0.04 -4.46
CA LYS A 221 15.91 0.53 -5.83
C LYS A 221 14.57 0.64 -6.55
N PHE A 222 14.39 1.77 -7.23
CA PHE A 222 13.30 1.97 -8.19
C PHE A 222 13.88 1.90 -9.59
N LEU A 223 13.35 0.97 -10.39
CA LEU A 223 13.73 0.79 -11.79
C LEU A 223 12.71 1.46 -12.68
N GLU A 224 13.18 2.24 -13.64
CA GLU A 224 12.34 2.74 -14.73
C GLU A 224 12.17 1.61 -15.75
N LEU A 225 10.91 1.31 -16.08
CA LEU A 225 10.57 0.33 -17.11
C LEU A 225 10.44 1.02 -18.47
N PRO A 226 10.74 0.31 -19.56
CA PRO A 226 10.61 0.84 -20.93
C PRO A 226 9.18 1.23 -21.29
#